data_AF-A0A5E4QQH3-F1
#
_entry.id   AF-A0A5E4QQH3-F1
#
_cell.length_a   1.000
_cell.length_b   1.000
_cell.length_c   1.000
_cell.angle_alpha   90.00
_cell.angle_beta   90.00
_cell.angle_gamma   90.00
#
_symmetry.space_group_name_H-M   'P 1'
#
loop_
_entity.id
_entity.type
_entity.pdbx_description
1 polymer ?
#
loop_
_entity_poly.entity_id
_entity_poly.type
_entity_poly.pdbx_seq_one_letter_code
_entity_poly.pdbx_strand_id
1 'polypeptide(L)'
;MNIKGLEDFKLVMATITQIQAFTITAEVKYRGMQETFNMLRQHGLEVPDEDMEFAKNLAASWGDLYQSSIFRGNTLEQTKEKFSKLNVEEISNFLNELDAFVEKFDSEGPGTVGEDLDRGLVLMELNT
;
A
#
# COMPACT_ATOMS: atom_id res chain seq x y z
N MET A 1 -16.53 1.52 5.89
CA MET A 1 -15.26 2.22 5.59
C MET A 1 -15.32 2.56 4.12
N ASN A 2 -15.37 3.84 3.77
CA ASN A 2 -15.61 4.30 2.40
C ASN A 2 -14.25 4.42 1.70
N ILE A 3 -13.82 3.39 0.98
CA ILE A 3 -12.62 3.44 0.14
C ILE A 3 -13.01 4.31 -1.05
N LYS A 4 -12.46 5.52 -1.14
CA LYS A 4 -12.88 6.50 -2.15
C LYS A 4 -12.09 6.37 -3.46
N GLY A 5 -11.01 5.58 -3.47
CA GLY A 5 -10.21 5.35 -4.68
C GLY A 5 -9.10 4.30 -4.51
N LEU A 6 -8.31 4.11 -5.58
CA LEU A 6 -7.21 3.14 -5.65
C LEU A 6 -6.10 3.44 -4.63
N GLU A 7 -5.81 4.71 -4.34
CA GLU A 7 -4.80 5.10 -3.36
C GLU A 7 -5.19 4.68 -1.94
N ASP A 8 -6.43 4.97 -1.53
CA ASP A 8 -6.98 4.52 -0.25
C ASP A 8 -6.91 3.00 -0.13
N PHE A 9 -7.25 2.29 -1.22
CA PHE A 9 -7.16 0.84 -1.27
C PHE A 9 -5.73 0.34 -1.05
N LYS A 10 -4.74 0.90 -1.78
CA LYS A 10 -3.32 0.56 -1.64
C LYS A 10 -2.82 0.82 -0.22
N LEU A 11 -3.19 1.97 0.36
CA LEU A 11 -2.81 2.35 1.72
C LEU A 11 -3.35 1.36 2.75
N VAL A 12 -4.63 0.97 2.63
CA VAL A 12 -5.25 -0.01 3.54
C VAL A 12 -4.58 -1.37 3.42
N MET A 13 -4.31 -1.85 2.20
CA MET A 13 -3.61 -3.12 1.98
C MET A 13 -2.18 -3.13 2.52
N ALA A 14 -1.45 -2.02 2.32
CA ALA A 14 -0.12 -1.84 2.89
C ALA A 14 -0.15 -1.86 4.43
N THR A 15 -1.13 -1.19 5.02
CA THR A 15 -1.32 -1.15 6.48
C THR A 15 -1.63 -2.54 7.05
N ILE A 16 -2.51 -3.31 6.40
CA ILE A 16 -2.81 -4.70 6.79
C ILE A 16 -1.54 -5.56 6.74
N THR A 17 -0.77 -5.44 5.65
CA THR A 17 0.50 -6.16 5.48
C THR A 17 1.50 -5.80 6.60
N GLN A 18 1.59 -4.52 6.94
CA GLN A 18 2.46 -4.05 8.02
C GLN A 18 2.04 -4.62 9.38
N ILE A 19 0.75 -4.62 9.70
CA ILE A 19 0.22 -5.23 10.93
C ILE A 19 0.61 -6.71 11.00
N GLN A 20 0.40 -7.44 9.89
CA GLN A 20 0.72 -8.88 9.83
C GLN A 20 2.21 -9.17 9.99
N ALA A 21 3.08 -8.35 9.38
CA ALA A 21 4.53 -8.47 9.54
C ALA A 21 4.98 -8.15 10.97
N PHE A 22 4.27 -7.26 11.66
CA PHE A 22 4.64 -6.83 13.01
C PHE A 22 4.19 -7.80 14.11
N THR A 23 3.28 -8.74 13.83
CA THR A 23 2.67 -9.64 14.83
C THR A 23 3.69 -10.34 15.72
N ILE A 24 4.75 -10.93 15.15
CA ILE A 24 5.78 -11.63 15.92
C ILE A 24 6.52 -10.65 16.84
N THR A 25 6.87 -9.47 16.32
CA THR A 25 7.55 -8.43 17.11
C THR A 25 6.70 -7.94 18.27
N ALA A 26 5.40 -7.69 18.02
CA ALA A 26 4.46 -7.31 19.06
C ALA A 26 4.36 -8.40 20.14
N GLU A 27 4.23 -9.66 19.72
CA GLU A 27 4.15 -10.82 20.61
C GLU A 27 5.36 -10.97 21.53
N VAL A 28 6.57 -10.89 20.97
CA VAL A 28 7.80 -10.92 21.77
C VAL A 28 7.80 -9.80 22.82
N LYS A 29 7.35 -8.59 22.43
CA LYS A 29 7.36 -7.43 23.34
C LYS A 29 6.38 -7.56 24.49
N TYR A 30 5.10 -7.83 24.21
CA TYR A 30 4.11 -7.90 25.29
C TYR A 30 4.32 -9.13 26.18
N ARG A 31 4.76 -10.27 25.62
CA ARG A 31 5.09 -11.46 26.43
C ARG A 31 6.31 -11.21 27.30
N GLY A 32 7.38 -10.62 26.75
CA GLY A 32 8.56 -10.28 27.53
C GLY A 32 8.25 -9.33 28.69
N MET A 33 7.36 -8.36 28.47
CA MET A 33 6.89 -7.46 29.54
C MET A 33 6.13 -8.22 30.64
N GLN A 34 5.18 -9.08 30.27
CA GLN A 34 4.42 -9.91 31.22
C GLN A 34 5.33 -10.87 32.01
N GLU A 35 6.29 -11.51 31.35
CA GLU A 35 7.27 -12.39 31.99
C GLU A 35 8.17 -11.63 32.97
N THR A 36 8.61 -10.42 32.60
CA THR A 36 9.41 -9.57 33.48
C THR A 36 8.62 -9.20 34.74
N PHE A 37 7.37 -8.79 34.61
CA PHE A 37 6.51 -8.48 35.77
C PHE A 37 6.25 -9.70 36.65
N ASN A 38 6.02 -10.87 36.06
CA ASN A 38 5.88 -12.12 36.80
C ASN A 38 7.15 -12.47 37.57
N MET A 39 8.33 -12.33 36.96
CA MET A 39 9.62 -12.59 37.60
C MET A 39 9.86 -11.64 38.78
N LEU A 40 9.62 -10.33 38.60
CA LEU A 40 9.76 -9.34 39.67
C LEU A 40 8.88 -9.70 40.88
N ARG A 41 7.60 -10.03 40.66
CA ARG A 41 6.68 -10.46 41.72
C ARG A 41 7.14 -11.73 42.42
N GLN A 42 7.65 -12.72 41.67
CA GLN A 42 8.17 -13.97 42.25
C GLN A 42 9.37 -13.71 43.17
N HIS A 43 10.18 -12.69 42.89
CA HIS A 43 11.30 -12.28 43.73
C HIS A 43 10.91 -11.30 44.86
N GLY A 44 9.61 -11.07 45.07
CA GLY A 44 9.11 -10.19 46.13
C GLY A 44 9.30 -8.69 45.84
N LEU A 45 9.59 -8.33 44.59
CA LEU A 45 9.65 -6.94 44.16
C LEU A 45 8.23 -6.46 43.83
N GLU A 46 7.90 -5.25 44.27
CA GLU A 46 6.61 -4.65 44.04
C GLU A 46 6.43 -4.33 42.55
N VAL A 47 5.34 -4.82 41.97
CA VAL A 47 4.90 -4.48 40.62
C VAL A 47 3.47 -3.99 40.73
N PRO A 48 3.18 -2.71 40.42
CA PRO A 48 1.84 -2.15 40.45
C PRO A 48 0.85 -3.02 39.66
N ASP A 49 -0.36 -3.20 40.19
CA ASP A 49 -1.41 -3.93 39.47
C ASP A 49 -1.77 -3.24 38.16
N GLU A 50 -1.68 -1.91 38.09
CA GLU A 50 -1.90 -1.10 36.89
C GLU A 50 -0.95 -1.50 35.74
N ASP A 51 0.33 -1.75 36.03
CA ASP A 51 1.32 -2.17 35.04
C ASP A 51 1.03 -3.57 34.49
N MET A 52 0.63 -4.48 35.38
CA MET A 52 0.25 -5.84 35.01
C MET A 52 -1.04 -5.85 34.16
N GLU A 53 -2.00 -5.01 34.51
CA GLU A 53 -3.24 -4.83 33.75
C GLU A 53 -2.96 -4.22 32.38
N PHE A 54 -2.12 -3.20 32.31
CA PHE A 54 -1.66 -2.61 31.06
C PHE A 54 -1.03 -3.65 30.13
N ALA A 55 -0.16 -4.52 30.67
CA ALA A 55 0.47 -5.58 29.88
C ALA A 55 -0.52 -6.61 29.30
N LYS A 56 -1.58 -6.94 30.05
CA LYS A 56 -2.65 -7.81 29.57
C LYS A 56 -3.52 -7.11 28.52
N ASN A 57 -3.88 -5.86 28.76
CA ASN A 57 -4.68 -5.06 27.85
C ASN A 57 -3.96 -4.80 26.52
N LEU A 58 -2.64 -4.65 26.54
CA LEU A 58 -1.83 -4.52 25.33
C LEU A 58 -1.91 -5.77 24.46
N ALA A 59 -1.82 -6.96 25.06
CA ALA A 59 -1.94 -8.23 24.34
C ALA A 59 -3.34 -8.41 23.72
N ALA A 60 -4.39 -8.10 24.48
CA ALA A 60 -5.77 -8.15 24.00
C ALA A 60 -6.00 -7.16 22.85
N SER A 61 -5.60 -5.90 23.02
CA SER A 61 -5.73 -4.85 22.01
C SER A 61 -4.99 -5.20 20.71
N TRP A 62 -3.80 -5.78 20.83
CA TRP A 62 -3.05 -6.27 19.66
C TRP A 62 -3.78 -7.42 18.96
N GLY A 63 -4.34 -8.37 19.72
CA GLY A 63 -5.14 -9.47 19.19
C GLY A 63 -6.34 -8.97 18.38
N ASP A 64 -7.09 -8.01 18.91
CA ASP A 64 -8.24 -7.40 18.23
C ASP A 64 -7.82 -6.67 16.94
N LEU A 65 -6.72 -5.92 16.99
CA LEU A 65 -6.17 -5.23 15.81
C LEU A 65 -5.77 -6.23 14.73
N TYR A 66 -5.05 -7.29 15.10
CA TYR A 66 -4.59 -8.31 14.16
C TYR A 66 -5.79 -9.03 13.52
N GLN A 67 -6.78 -9.41 14.30
CA GLN A 67 -7.98 -10.09 13.80
C GLN A 67 -8.79 -9.19 12.85
N SER A 68 -8.95 -7.91 13.21
CA SER A 68 -9.58 -6.91 12.34
C SER A 68 -8.82 -6.75 11.02
N SER A 69 -7.48 -6.79 11.05
CA SER A 69 -6.64 -6.72 9.85
C SER A 69 -6.86 -7.90 8.90
N ILE A 70 -6.94 -9.13 9.44
CA ILE A 70 -7.21 -10.34 8.65
C ILE A 70 -8.60 -10.28 8.03
N PHE A 71 -9.62 -9.96 8.82
CA PHE A 71 -11.00 -9.88 8.34
C PHE A 71 -11.15 -8.88 7.18
N ARG A 72 -10.54 -7.70 7.35
CA ARG A 72 -10.52 -6.66 6.31
C ARG A 72 -9.73 -7.10 5.08
N GLY A 73 -8.56 -7.71 5.26
CA GLY A 73 -7.74 -8.23 4.16
C GLY A 73 -8.52 -9.22 3.30
N ASN A 74 -9.17 -10.20 3.93
CA ASN A 74 -9.99 -11.19 3.23
C ASN A 74 -11.15 -10.56 2.46
N THR A 75 -11.80 -9.54 3.05
CA THR A 75 -12.89 -8.81 2.38
C THR A 75 -12.40 -8.00 1.17
N LEU A 76 -11.14 -7.53 1.22
CA LEU A 76 -10.54 -6.69 0.18
C LEU A 76 -9.83 -7.47 -0.93
N GLU A 77 -9.59 -8.77 -0.76
CA GLU A 77 -8.92 -9.59 -1.77
C GLU A 77 -9.71 -9.65 -3.09
N GLN A 78 -11.05 -9.71 -3.03
CA GLN A 78 -11.89 -9.64 -4.23
C GLN A 78 -11.80 -8.29 -4.96
N THR A 79 -11.61 -7.20 -4.20
CA THR A 79 -11.45 -5.85 -4.73
C THR A 79 -10.07 -5.67 -5.37
N LYS A 80 -9.04 -6.32 -4.80
CA LYS A 80 -7.68 -6.36 -5.35
C LYS A 80 -7.66 -6.94 -6.75
N GLU A 81 -8.39 -8.02 -7.00
CA GLU A 81 -8.46 -8.66 -8.31
C GLU A 81 -9.10 -7.72 -9.36
N LYS A 82 -10.16 -7.00 -8.99
CA LYS A 82 -10.81 -6.01 -9.86
C LYS A 82 -9.86 -4.87 -10.22
N PHE A 83 -9.15 -4.30 -9.25
CA PHE A 83 -8.16 -3.26 -9.53
C PHE A 83 -6.98 -3.76 -10.35
N SER A 84 -6.54 -5.01 -10.15
CA SER A 84 -5.49 -5.60 -10.98
C SER A 84 -5.91 -5.70 -12.44
N LYS A 85 -7.17 -6.08 -12.71
CA LYS A 85 -7.72 -6.15 -14.07
C LYS A 85 -7.84 -4.77 -14.71
N LEU A 86 -8.40 -3.79 -13.97
CA LEU A 86 -8.51 -2.41 -14.43
C LEU A 86 -7.13 -1.81 -14.78
N ASN A 87 -6.11 -2.01 -13.94
CA ASN A 87 -4.76 -1.53 -14.24
C ASN A 87 -4.17 -2.14 -15.53
N VAL A 88 -4.45 -3.42 -15.81
CA VAL A 88 -3.97 -4.07 -17.04
C VAL A 88 -4.65 -3.48 -18.27
N GLU A 89 -5.96 -3.21 -18.20
CA GLU A 89 -6.70 -2.53 -19.26
C GLU A 89 -6.19 -1.11 -19.47
N GLU A 90 -5.98 -0.33 -18.40
CA GLU A 90 -5.42 1.02 -18.48
C GLU A 90 -4.02 1.04 -19.11
N ILE A 91 -3.14 0.11 -18.73
CA ILE A 91 -1.80 -0.03 -19.35
C ILE A 91 -1.94 -0.36 -20.84
N SER A 92 -2.85 -1.28 -21.20
CA SER A 92 -3.04 -1.68 -22.59
C SER A 92 -3.57 -0.52 -23.44
N ASN A 93 -4.50 0.27 -22.90
CA ASN A 93 -5.01 1.46 -23.58
C ASN A 93 -3.92 2.52 -23.76
N PHE A 94 -3.10 2.75 -22.73
CA PHE A 94 -1.97 3.66 -22.81
C PHE A 94 -0.94 3.23 -23.86
N LEU A 95 -0.65 1.93 -23.97
CA LEU A 95 0.24 1.40 -25.00
C LEU A 95 -0.33 1.64 -26.41
N ASN A 96 -1.64 1.43 -26.60
CA ASN A 96 -2.29 1.71 -27.90
C ASN A 96 -2.25 3.21 -28.25
N GLU A 97 -2.47 4.09 -27.27
CA GLU A 97 -2.35 5.54 -27.46
C GLU A 97 -0.91 5.94 -27.81
N LEU A 98 0.07 5.31 -27.17
CA LEU A 98 1.49 5.52 -27.45
C LEU A 98 1.86 5.06 -28.87
N ASP A 99 1.40 3.88 -29.29
CA ASP A 99 1.65 3.37 -30.64
C ASP A 99 1.04 4.31 -31.70
N ALA A 100 -0.21 4.76 -31.50
CA ALA A 100 -0.85 5.72 -32.38
C ALA A 100 -0.12 7.08 -32.40
N PHE A 101 0.41 7.52 -31.26
CA PHE A 101 1.24 8.72 -31.17
C PHE A 101 2.54 8.55 -31.95
N VAL A 102 3.23 7.41 -31.81
CA VAL A 102 4.48 7.13 -32.54
C VAL A 102 4.23 7.08 -34.05
N GLU A 103 3.19 6.37 -34.51
CA GLU A 103 2.83 6.33 -35.93
C GLU A 103 2.55 7.74 -36.50
N LYS A 104 1.82 8.56 -35.73
CA LYS A 104 1.55 9.95 -36.11
C LYS A 104 2.81 10.80 -36.10
N PHE A 105 3.69 10.62 -35.12
CA PHE A 105 4.95 11.35 -35.02
C PHE A 105 5.90 10.99 -36.17
N ASP A 106 5.97 9.72 -36.56
CA ASP A 106 6.82 9.27 -37.66
C ASP A 106 6.30 9.73 -39.03
N SER A 107 4.98 9.86 -39.20
CA SER A 107 4.34 10.24 -40.47
C SER A 107 4.09 11.74 -40.63
N GLU A 108 3.77 12.45 -39.55
CA GLU A 108 3.35 13.86 -39.56
C GLU A 108 4.21 14.74 -38.65
N GLY A 109 5.20 14.16 -37.97
CA GLY A 109 6.04 14.87 -37.03
C GLY A 109 7.07 15.78 -37.69
N PRO A 110 7.83 16.51 -36.88
CA PRO A 110 8.77 17.54 -37.34
C PRO A 110 9.88 16.98 -38.24
N GLY A 111 10.14 15.67 -38.22
CA GLY A 111 11.11 15.01 -39.10
C GLY A 111 10.65 14.82 -40.55
N THR A 112 9.36 15.01 -40.86
CA THR A 112 8.80 14.73 -42.20
C THR A 112 8.74 15.96 -43.12
N VAL A 113 9.15 17.13 -42.63
CA VAL A 113 9.06 18.42 -43.35
C VAL A 113 10.18 18.67 -44.38
N GLY A 114 11.17 17.76 -44.49
CA GLY A 114 12.28 17.90 -45.43
C GLY A 114 13.18 19.10 -45.11
N GLU A 115 13.34 20.04 -46.06
CA GLU A 115 14.16 21.25 -45.87
C GLU A 115 13.42 22.40 -45.19
N ASP A 116 12.10 22.29 -44.97
CA ASP A 116 11.29 23.33 -44.31
C ASP A 116 11.41 23.23 -42.78
N LEU A 117 12.61 23.57 -42.28
CA LEU A 117 12.99 23.47 -40.88
C LEU A 117 12.13 24.36 -39.96
N ASP A 118 11.65 25.51 -40.45
CA ASP A 118 10.77 26.41 -39.70
C ASP A 118 9.42 25.74 -39.41
N ARG A 119 8.85 25.03 -40.39
CA ARG A 119 7.63 24.22 -40.22
C ARG A 119 7.86 23.06 -39.25
N GLY A 120 9.05 22.44 -39.28
CA GLY A 120 9.43 21.41 -38.30
C GLY A 120 9.42 21.95 -36.87
N LEU A 121 9.94 23.15 -36.64
CA LEU A 121 9.96 23.80 -35.33
C LEU A 121 8.54 24.01 -34.77
N VAL A 122 7.62 24.47 -35.61
CA VAL A 122 6.20 24.65 -35.24
C VAL A 122 5.52 23.32 -34.90
N LEU A 123 5.81 22.25 -35.65
CA LEU A 123 5.24 20.92 -35.37
C LEU A 123 5.78 20.30 -34.08
N MET A 124 7.02 20.63 -33.69
CA MET A 124 7.57 20.20 -32.41
C MET A 124 6.86 20.87 -31.24
N GLU A 125 6.62 22.18 -31.29
CA GLU A 125 5.91 22.92 -30.24
C GLU A 125 4.43 22.51 -30.09
N LEU A 126 3.78 22.07 -31.17
CA LEU A 126 2.38 21.63 -31.17
C LEU A 126 2.17 20.18 -30.69
N ASN A 127 3.21 19.34 -30.74
CA ASN A 127 3.14 17.91 -30.41
C ASN A 127 3.99 17.53 -29.17
N THR A 128 4.46 18.52 -28.39
CA THR A 128 5.07 18.34 -27.05
C THR A 128 4.03 18.65 -25.97
#